data_AF-A0A2W4RCY2-F1
#
_entry.id   AF-A0A2W4RCY2-F1
#
_cell.length_a   1.000
_cell.length_b   1.000
_cell.length_c   1.000
_cell.angle_alpha   90.00
_cell.angle_beta   90.00
_cell.angle_gamma   90.00
#
_symmetry.space_group_name_H-M   'P 1'
#
loop_
_entity.id
_entity.type
_entity.pdbx_description
1 polymer ?
#
loop_
_entity_poly.entity_id
_entity_poly.type
_entity_poly.pdbx_seq_one_letter_code
_entity_poly.pdbx_strand_id
1 'polypeptide(L)'
;MSGLGGPLPCAVAFSGGLDSTVLLHLMCRIRAAHPRQLQLRALHVDHGLQPAAANFRRFCQRTARQWRVPLTVLRPRVQVPRGGSVEEAARRARRNALAAALCPGELLLTAQHADDQLETVLLALLRGAGPRGLAGMPARMALGEGWLLRPLLDVERSSIAALAREEG
;
A
#
# COMPACT_ATOMS: atom_id res chain seq x y z
N MET A 1 -1.09 -24.75 25.33
CA MET A 1 -0.63 -25.79 24.39
C MET A 1 -0.12 -25.09 23.13
N SER A 2 1.15 -25.35 22.79
CA SER A 2 1.90 -24.99 21.55
C SER A 2 1.94 -23.52 21.11
N GLY A 3 3.12 -22.91 21.27
CA GLY A 3 3.42 -21.53 20.90
C GLY A 3 3.41 -21.23 19.40
N LEU A 4 3.09 -19.98 19.09
CA LEU A 4 3.19 -19.32 17.78
C LEU A 4 3.43 -17.84 18.13
N GLY A 5 4.34 -17.08 17.54
CA GLY A 5 5.31 -17.28 16.47
C GLY A 5 6.22 -16.05 16.54
N GLY A 6 7.19 -15.91 15.64
CA GLY A 6 8.06 -14.73 15.59
C GLY A 6 7.30 -13.39 15.45
N PRO A 7 8.03 -12.26 15.41
CA PRO A 7 7.41 -10.95 15.16
C PRO A 7 6.49 -11.00 13.94
N LEU A 8 5.35 -10.31 14.01
CA LEU A 8 4.35 -10.27 12.95
C LEU A 8 4.98 -9.67 11.68
N PRO A 9 5.06 -10.41 10.56
CA PRO A 9 5.59 -9.88 9.32
C PRO A 9 4.61 -8.89 8.70
N CYS A 10 5.10 -7.67 8.46
CA CYS A 10 4.30 -6.57 7.94
C CYS A 10 5.06 -5.80 6.87
N ALA A 11 4.42 -5.60 5.73
CA ALA A 11 4.88 -4.78 4.63
C ALA A 11 3.98 -3.55 4.44
N VAL A 12 4.56 -2.38 4.20
CA VAL A 12 3.81 -1.20 3.74
C VAL A 12 4.01 -1.04 2.23
N ALA A 13 2.92 -0.93 1.47
CA ALA A 13 2.96 -0.53 0.07
C ALA A 13 3.33 0.96 -0.02
N PHE A 14 4.60 1.23 -0.28
CA PHE A 14 5.20 2.55 -0.18
C PHE A 14 5.43 3.16 -1.56
N SER A 15 4.52 4.07 -1.98
CA SER A 15 4.62 4.75 -3.28
C SER A 15 5.56 5.96 -3.26
N GLY A 16 5.83 6.52 -2.07
CA GLY A 16 6.54 7.78 -1.90
C GLY A 16 5.64 9.01 -1.98
N GLY A 17 4.32 8.82 -2.10
CA GLY A 17 3.33 9.87 -1.91
C GLY A 17 3.05 10.14 -0.43
N LEU A 18 2.33 11.23 -0.16
CA LEU A 18 1.94 11.69 1.18
C LEU A 18 1.36 10.57 2.05
N ASP A 19 0.29 9.94 1.58
CA ASP A 19 -0.50 8.99 2.38
C ASP A 19 0.31 7.74 2.73
N SER A 20 1.10 7.24 1.77
CA SER A 20 2.00 6.10 2.00
C SER A 20 3.17 6.43 2.92
N THR A 21 3.60 7.69 2.94
CA THR A 21 4.67 8.18 3.81
C THR A 21 4.16 8.28 5.25
N VAL A 22 2.96 8.85 5.44
CA VAL A 22 2.28 8.90 6.75
C VAL A 22 2.03 7.48 7.28
N LEU A 23 1.49 6.58 6.46
CA LEU A 23 1.27 5.19 6.88
C LEU A 23 2.59 4.52 7.31
N LEU A 24 3.66 4.67 6.53
CA LEU A 24 4.96 4.09 6.89
C LEU A 24 5.52 4.71 8.19
N HIS A 25 5.35 6.02 8.38
CA HIS A 25 5.75 6.72 9.60
C HIS A 25 5.01 6.18 10.83
N LEU A 26 3.67 6.04 10.75
CA LEU A 26 2.85 5.47 11.82
C LEU A 26 3.30 4.05 12.18
N MET A 27 3.58 3.21 11.17
CA MET A 27 4.10 1.86 11.40
C MET A 27 5.48 1.85 12.04
N CYS A 28 6.33 2.83 11.73
CA CYS A 28 7.63 3.00 12.40
C CYS A 28 7.45 3.33 13.89
N ARG A 29 6.47 4.17 14.24
CA ARG A 29 6.12 4.49 15.63
C ARG A 29 5.60 3.26 16.37
N ILE A 30 4.71 2.49 15.76
CA ILE A 30 4.22 1.22 16.32
C ILE A 30 5.37 0.23 16.54
N ARG A 31 6.27 0.08 15.57
CA ARG A 31 7.48 -0.75 15.71
C ARG A 31 8.35 -0.27 16.87
N ALA A 32 8.52 1.03 17.05
CA ALA A 32 9.33 1.58 18.14
C ALA A 32 8.70 1.29 19.52
N ALA A 33 7.37 1.35 19.62
CA ALA A 33 6.64 0.99 20.84
C ALA A 33 6.65 -0.53 21.11
N HIS A 34 6.71 -1.36 20.06
CA HIS A 34 6.62 -2.83 20.17
C HIS A 34 7.70 -3.56 19.33
N PRO A 35 9.00 -3.37 19.63
CA PRO A 35 10.10 -3.79 18.75
C PRO A 35 10.24 -5.30 18.56
N ARG A 36 9.69 -6.11 19.47
CA ARG A 36 9.73 -7.58 19.39
C ARG A 36 8.48 -8.18 18.73
N GLN A 37 7.46 -7.37 18.44
CA GLN A 37 6.16 -7.85 17.96
C GLN A 37 5.95 -7.59 16.46
N LEU A 38 6.71 -6.67 15.86
CA LEU A 38 6.48 -6.24 14.48
C LEU A 38 7.78 -6.29 13.65
N GLN A 39 7.77 -7.09 12.58
CA GLN A 39 8.82 -7.09 11.57
C GLN A 39 8.36 -6.25 10.37
N LEU A 40 8.73 -4.97 10.38
CA LEU A 40 8.31 -4.00 9.37
C LEU A 40 9.28 -3.94 8.20
N ARG A 41 8.75 -4.00 6.98
CA ARG A 41 9.43 -3.63 5.73
C ARG A 41 8.54 -2.77 4.83
N ALA A 42 9.13 -2.20 3.78
CA ALA A 42 8.43 -1.43 2.76
C ALA A 42 8.59 -2.08 1.38
N LEU A 43 7.54 -2.00 0.56
CA LEU A 43 7.50 -2.44 -0.83
C LEU A 43 7.19 -1.25 -1.74
N HIS A 44 8.12 -0.89 -2.61
CA HIS A 44 7.91 0.15 -3.62
C HIS A 44 7.79 -0.50 -5.00
N VAL A 45 6.75 -0.16 -5.76
CA VAL A 45 6.57 -0.63 -7.13
C VAL A 45 6.97 0.48 -8.11
N ASP A 46 8.04 0.24 -8.84
CA ASP A 46 8.55 1.11 -9.90
C ASP A 46 8.25 0.44 -11.25
N HIS A 47 7.13 0.80 -11.87
CA HIS A 47 6.74 0.27 -13.18
C HIS A 47 7.37 1.02 -14.36
N GLY A 48 8.18 2.06 -14.11
CA GLY A 48 8.94 2.77 -15.14
C GLY A 48 8.14 3.55 -16.19
N LEU A 49 6.81 3.71 -16.03
CA LEU A 49 5.97 4.40 -17.02
C LEU A 49 5.92 5.92 -16.83
N GLN A 50 6.31 6.42 -15.66
CA GLN A 50 6.28 7.85 -15.35
C GLN A 50 7.69 8.44 -15.45
N PRO A 51 7.86 9.63 -16.05
CA PRO A 51 9.15 10.32 -16.06
C PRO A 51 9.70 10.56 -14.65
N ALA A 52 8.81 10.77 -13.67
CA ALA A 52 9.16 10.99 -12.27
C ALA A 52 9.51 9.70 -11.48
N ALA A 53 9.41 8.51 -12.08
CA ALA A 53 9.60 7.23 -11.37
C ALA A 53 10.98 7.13 -10.68
N ALA A 54 12.02 7.65 -11.32
CA ALA A 54 13.36 7.70 -10.72
C ALA A 54 13.42 8.57 -9.46
N ASN A 55 12.68 9.68 -9.43
CA ASN A 55 12.62 10.58 -8.27
C ASN A 55 11.86 9.94 -7.12
N PHE A 56 10.70 9.32 -7.39
CA PHE A 56 9.95 8.57 -6.37
C PHE A 56 10.76 7.43 -5.77
N ARG A 57 11.47 6.66 -6.60
CA ARG A 57 12.35 5.60 -6.12
C ARG A 57 13.45 6.13 -5.21
N ARG A 58 14.14 7.22 -5.60
CA ARG A 58 15.19 7.85 -4.78
C ARG A 58 14.62 8.36 -3.45
N PHE A 59 13.46 9.01 -3.50
CA PHE A 59 12.74 9.45 -2.30
C PHE A 59 12.46 8.26 -1.37
N CYS A 60 11.86 7.19 -1.89
CA CYS A 60 11.54 6.01 -1.10
C CYS A 60 12.79 5.38 -0.46
N GLN A 61 13.87 5.26 -1.23
CA GLN A 61 15.14 4.73 -0.72
C GLN A 61 15.73 5.58 0.39
N ARG A 62 15.69 6.91 0.25
CA ARG A 62 16.18 7.84 1.28
C ARG A 62 15.35 7.74 2.56
N THR A 63 14.02 7.81 2.45
CA THR A 63 13.11 7.74 3.59
C THR A 63 13.22 6.40 4.32
N ALA A 64 13.26 5.29 3.59
CA ALA A 64 13.41 3.96 4.18
C ALA A 64 14.74 3.80 4.92
N ARG A 65 15.85 4.35 4.38
CA ARG A 65 17.14 4.39 5.06
C ARG A 65 17.08 5.22 6.34
N GLN A 66 16.51 6.43 6.28
CA GLN A 66 16.38 7.32 7.44
C GLN A 66 15.61 6.66 8.58
N TRP A 67 14.52 5.95 8.27
CA TRP A 67 13.69 5.26 9.27
C TRP A 67 14.13 3.83 9.57
N ARG A 68 15.27 3.37 9.02
CA ARG A 68 15.79 2.01 9.20
C ARG A 68 14.73 0.94 8.88
N VAL A 69 14.03 1.12 7.76
CA VAL A 69 13.05 0.15 7.25
C VAL A 69 13.64 -0.53 6.02
N PRO A 70 13.73 -1.87 5.97
CA PRO A 70 14.10 -2.58 4.76
C PRO A 70 13.15 -2.23 3.62
N LEU A 71 13.68 -1.81 2.47
CA LEU A 71 12.90 -1.47 1.29
C LEU A 71 13.19 -2.46 0.17
N THR A 72 12.15 -3.08 -0.37
CA THR A 72 12.23 -3.85 -1.62
C THR A 72 11.64 -3.03 -2.75
N VAL A 73 12.39 -2.85 -3.83
CA VAL A 73 11.92 -2.18 -5.05
C VAL A 73 11.53 -3.24 -6.08
N LEU A 74 10.25 -3.33 -6.38
CA LEU A 74 9.65 -4.25 -7.33
C LEU A 74 9.53 -3.55 -8.68
N ARG A 75 9.96 -4.19 -9.76
CA ARG A 75 9.92 -3.64 -11.13
C ARG A 75 9.14 -4.56 -12.08
N PRO A 76 7.81 -4.64 -11.95
CA PRO A 76 7.02 -5.50 -12.81
C PRO A 76 7.01 -4.95 -14.25
N ARG A 77 7.00 -5.86 -15.22
CA ARG A 77 6.70 -5.49 -16.60
C ARG A 77 5.21 -5.19 -16.74
N VAL A 78 4.86 -4.04 -17.30
CA VAL A 78 3.47 -3.70 -17.61
C VAL A 78 3.16 -4.16 -19.02
N GLN A 79 2.20 -5.08 -19.14
CA GLN A 79 1.67 -5.54 -20.43
C GLN A 79 0.30 -4.92 -20.65
N VAL A 80 0.21 -4.05 -21.66
CA VAL A 80 -1.05 -3.38 -22.04
C VAL A 80 -1.69 -4.18 -23.18
N PRO A 81 -2.87 -4.78 -22.97
CA PRO A 81 -3.60 -5.43 -24.05
C PRO A 81 -3.93 -4.46 -25.18
N ARG A 82 -4.10 -4.95 -26.42
CA ARG A 82 -4.60 -4.12 -27.53
C ARG A 82 -5.95 -3.50 -27.14
N GLY A 83 -6.07 -2.18 -27.26
CA GLY A 83 -7.26 -1.42 -26.87
C GLY A 83 -7.47 -1.27 -25.35
N GLY A 84 -6.54 -1.74 -24.51
CA GLY A 84 -6.64 -1.67 -23.05
C GLY A 84 -6.12 -0.35 -22.47
N SER A 85 -6.58 -0.02 -21.26
CA SER A 85 -6.04 1.12 -20.50
C SER A 85 -4.66 0.81 -19.92
N VAL A 86 -3.70 1.71 -20.16
CA VAL A 86 -2.36 1.68 -19.57
C VAL A 86 -2.44 1.73 -18.04
N GLU A 87 -3.36 2.53 -17.50
CA GLU A 87 -3.56 2.70 -16.06
C GLU A 87 -4.06 1.40 -15.42
N GLU A 88 -5.04 0.73 -16.03
CA GLU A 88 -5.54 -0.56 -15.57
C GLU A 88 -4.44 -1.63 -15.61
N ALA A 89 -3.65 -1.66 -16.70
CA ALA A 89 -2.53 -2.57 -16.83
C ALA A 89 -1.46 -2.34 -15.75
N ALA A 90 -1.12 -1.08 -15.48
CA ALA A 90 -0.18 -0.71 -14.42
C ALA A 90 -0.72 -1.08 -13.03
N ARG A 91 -2.01 -0.83 -12.76
CA ARG A 91 -2.66 -1.17 -11.49
C ARG A 91 -2.65 -2.67 -11.23
N ARG A 92 -2.94 -3.47 -12.27
CA ARG A 92 -2.86 -4.94 -12.22
C ARG A 92 -1.43 -5.42 -12.01
N ALA A 93 -0.46 -4.90 -12.76
CA ALA A 93 0.95 -5.24 -12.59
C ALA A 93 1.44 -4.92 -11.17
N ARG A 94 1.05 -3.77 -10.62
CA ARG A 94 1.35 -3.38 -9.24
C ARG A 94 0.79 -4.38 -8.23
N ARG A 95 -0.50 -4.71 -8.31
CA ARG A 95 -1.15 -5.65 -7.39
C ARG A 95 -0.48 -7.03 -7.45
N ASN A 96 -0.19 -7.53 -8.66
CA ASN A 96 0.45 -8.83 -8.84
C ASN A 96 1.88 -8.84 -8.29
N ALA A 97 2.66 -7.77 -8.51
CA ALA A 97 4.00 -7.64 -7.96
C ALA A 97 4.00 -7.63 -6.43
N LEU A 98 3.05 -6.89 -5.83
CA LEU A 98 2.88 -6.87 -4.38
C LEU A 98 2.49 -8.26 -3.86
N ALA A 99 1.51 -8.91 -4.46
CA ALA A 99 1.08 -10.25 -4.06
C ALA A 99 2.21 -11.29 -4.13
N ALA A 100 3.00 -11.27 -5.20
CA ALA A 100 4.12 -12.19 -5.39
C ALA A 100 5.30 -11.91 -4.46
N ALA A 101 5.38 -10.71 -3.88
CA ALA A 101 6.44 -10.34 -2.95
C ALA A 101 6.11 -10.69 -1.49
N LEU A 102 4.88 -11.07 -1.18
CA LEU A 102 4.46 -11.40 0.19
C LEU A 102 4.91 -12.79 0.61
N CYS A 103 5.34 -12.90 1.86
CA CYS A 103 5.54 -14.19 2.52
C CYS A 103 4.20 -14.76 3.02
N PRO A 104 4.12 -16.08 3.27
CA PRO A 104 2.97 -16.69 3.92
C PRO A 104 2.57 -15.96 5.21
N GLY A 105 1.31 -15.54 5.28
CA GLY A 105 0.73 -14.86 6.45
C GLY A 105 1.17 -13.40 6.64
N GLU A 106 1.96 -12.82 5.73
CA GLU A 106 2.40 -11.43 5.83
C GLU A 106 1.24 -10.44 5.62
N LEU A 107 1.23 -9.38 6.43
CA LEU A 107 0.26 -8.29 6.28
C LEU A 107 0.81 -7.21 5.36
N LEU A 108 0.14 -6.97 4.24
CA LEU A 108 0.36 -5.82 3.38
C LEU A 108 -0.57 -4.68 3.77
N LEU A 109 -0.01 -3.56 4.21
CA LEU A 109 -0.73 -2.34 4.51
C LEU A 109 -0.70 -1.38 3.32
N THR A 110 -1.84 -0.76 3.05
CA THR A 110 -1.99 0.24 1.99
C THR A 110 -2.64 1.49 2.55
N ALA A 111 -2.23 2.65 2.04
CA ALA A 111 -2.68 3.94 2.54
C ALA A 111 -3.98 4.43 1.89
N GLN A 112 -4.86 3.51 1.45
CA GLN A 112 -6.17 3.94 0.96
C GLN A 112 -7.02 4.48 2.10
N HIS A 113 -7.75 5.54 1.80
CA HIS A 113 -8.51 6.33 2.75
C HIS A 113 -9.96 6.56 2.32
N ALA A 114 -10.73 7.31 3.12
CA ALA A 114 -12.16 7.51 2.90
C ALA A 114 -12.47 8.16 1.54
N ASP A 115 -11.63 9.09 1.08
CA ASP A 115 -11.81 9.72 -0.24
C ASP A 115 -11.64 8.71 -1.39
N ASP A 116 -10.69 7.77 -1.29
CA ASP A 116 -10.52 6.71 -2.30
C ASP A 116 -11.72 5.76 -2.33
N GLN A 117 -12.34 5.53 -1.16
CA GLN A 117 -13.58 4.77 -1.07
C GLN A 117 -14.72 5.45 -1.79
N LEU A 118 -14.89 6.73 -1.53
CA LEU A 118 -15.91 7.52 -2.18
C LEU A 118 -15.71 7.51 -3.69
N GLU A 119 -14.49 7.72 -4.18
CA GLU A 119 -14.17 7.63 -5.61
C GLU A 119 -14.52 6.25 -6.18
N THR A 120 -14.15 5.19 -5.48
CA THR A 120 -14.45 3.81 -5.91
C THR A 120 -15.95 3.56 -6.03
N VAL A 121 -16.73 3.98 -5.03
CA VAL A 121 -18.19 3.80 -5.01
C VAL A 121 -18.85 4.65 -6.10
N LEU A 122 -18.44 5.91 -6.28
CA LEU A 122 -18.97 6.80 -7.31
C LEU A 122 -18.68 6.26 -8.72
N LEU A 123 -17.46 5.78 -8.98
CA LEU A 123 -17.11 5.15 -10.25
C LEU A 123 -17.91 3.86 -10.51
N ALA A 124 -18.17 3.07 -9.48
CA ALA A 124 -19.02 1.88 -9.59
C ALA A 124 -20.47 2.26 -9.93
N LEU A 125 -21.01 3.29 -9.27
CA LEU A 125 -22.35 3.81 -9.52
C LEU A 125 -22.49 4.32 -10.96
N LEU A 126 -21.54 5.12 -11.44
CA LEU A 126 -21.52 5.64 -12.82
C LEU A 126 -21.44 4.54 -13.88
N ARG A 127 -20.90 3.37 -13.52
CA ARG A 127 -20.84 2.18 -14.39
C ARG A 127 -22.08 1.28 -14.27
N GLY A 128 -23.10 1.69 -13.51
CA GLY A 128 -24.34 0.93 -13.34
C GLY A 128 -24.18 -0.29 -12.43
N ALA A 129 -23.24 -0.26 -11.47
CA ALA A 129 -23.05 -1.38 -10.56
C ALA A 129 -24.24 -1.55 -9.60
N GLY A 130 -24.67 -2.79 -9.39
CA GLY A 130 -25.68 -3.13 -8.38
C GLY A 130 -25.16 -3.03 -6.93
N PRO A 131 -26.00 -3.34 -5.92
CA PRO A 131 -25.67 -3.16 -4.50
C PRO A 131 -24.34 -3.79 -4.06
N ARG A 132 -23.97 -4.95 -4.61
CA ARG A 132 -22.68 -5.59 -4.34
C ARG A 132 -21.47 -4.81 -4.87
N GLY A 133 -21.62 -4.12 -6.00
CA GLY A 133 -20.57 -3.27 -6.56
C GLY A 133 -20.46 -1.91 -5.88
N LEU A 134 -21.48 -1.50 -5.12
CA LEU A 134 -21.47 -0.30 -4.29
C LEU A 134 -20.91 -0.54 -2.87
N ALA A 135 -20.51 -1.78 -2.55
CA ALA A 135 -19.92 -2.12 -1.25
C ALA A 135 -18.52 -1.49 -1.02
N GLY A 136 -17.95 -0.83 -2.03
CA GLY A 136 -16.63 -0.19 -1.95
C GLY A 136 -15.49 -1.21 -1.81
N MET A 137 -14.35 -0.74 -1.33
CA MET A 137 -13.20 -1.59 -1.02
C MET A 137 -13.37 -2.26 0.36
N PRO A 138 -13.04 -3.54 0.52
CA PRO A 138 -13.05 -4.15 1.85
C PRO A 138 -11.87 -3.66 2.70
N ALA A 139 -12.05 -3.52 4.02
CA ALA A 139 -10.95 -3.15 4.93
C ALA A 139 -9.83 -4.20 4.97
N ARG A 140 -10.17 -5.49 4.79
CA ARG A 140 -9.25 -6.62 4.73
C ARG A 140 -9.64 -7.58 3.60
N MET A 141 -8.66 -8.11 2.89
CA MET A 141 -8.87 -9.19 1.92
C MET A 141 -7.62 -10.07 1.76
N ALA A 142 -7.78 -11.30 1.28
CA ALA A 142 -6.64 -12.15 0.93
C ALA A 142 -5.87 -11.56 -0.26
N LEU A 143 -4.53 -11.70 -0.24
CA LEU A 143 -3.67 -11.28 -1.34
C LEU A 143 -2.42 -12.17 -1.41
N GLY A 144 -2.28 -12.95 -2.49
CA GLY A 144 -1.20 -13.94 -2.59
C GLY A 144 -1.28 -14.92 -1.42
N GLU A 145 -0.14 -15.17 -0.76
CA GLU A 145 -0.07 -16.00 0.45
C GLU A 145 -0.30 -15.22 1.75
N GLY A 146 -0.64 -13.93 1.66
CA GLY A 146 -0.84 -13.03 2.79
C GLY A 146 -2.18 -12.30 2.76
N TRP A 147 -2.22 -11.16 3.45
CA TRP A 147 -3.42 -10.34 3.61
C TRP A 147 -3.17 -8.89 3.21
N LEU A 148 -4.11 -8.28 2.51
CA LEU A 148 -4.16 -6.84 2.27
C LEU A 148 -5.06 -6.17 3.30
N LEU A 149 -4.54 -5.15 3.99
CA LEU A 149 -5.26 -4.32 4.94
C LEU A 149 -5.20 -2.84 4.55
N ARG A 150 -6.27 -2.12 4.85
CA ARG A 150 -6.44 -0.68 4.61
C ARG A 150 -6.73 0.02 5.94
N PRO A 151 -5.73 0.26 6.79
CA PRO A 151 -5.95 0.81 8.13
C PRO A 151 -6.49 2.24 8.13
N LEU A 152 -6.34 2.97 7.03
CA LEU A 152 -6.78 4.37 6.91
C LEU A 152 -8.14 4.51 6.21
N LEU A 153 -8.83 3.41 5.92
CA LEU A 153 -9.99 3.41 5.01
C LEU A 153 -11.16 4.28 5.46
N ASP A 154 -11.30 4.46 6.77
CA ASP A 154 -12.33 5.30 7.40
C ASP A 154 -11.78 6.67 7.84
N VAL A 155 -10.54 7.00 7.44
CA VAL A 155 -9.88 8.27 7.75
C VAL A 155 -9.98 9.19 6.54
N GLU A 156 -10.34 10.45 6.75
CA GLU A 156 -10.33 11.45 5.68
C GLU A 156 -8.91 11.80 5.25
N ARG A 157 -8.72 12.09 3.96
CA ARG A 157 -7.42 12.56 3.45
C ARG A 157 -6.96 13.86 4.12
N SER A 158 -7.90 14.70 4.53
CA SER A 158 -7.66 15.96 5.27
C SER A 158 -6.85 15.72 6.56
N SER A 159 -7.17 14.66 7.30
CA SER A 159 -6.55 14.28 8.57
C SER A 159 -5.16 13.70 8.35
N ILE A 160 -4.98 12.89 7.30
CA ILE A 160 -3.67 12.39 6.86
C ILE A 160 -2.75 13.57 6.51
N ALA A 161 -3.25 14.56 5.78
CA ALA A 161 -2.50 15.75 5.40
C ALA A 161 -2.23 16.71 6.57
N ALA A 162 -3.09 16.75 7.59
CA ALA A 162 -2.84 17.49 8.82
C ALA A 162 -1.68 16.86 9.60
N LEU A 163 -1.73 15.54 9.83
CA LEU A 163 -0.67 14.81 10.52
C LEU A 163 0.68 14.96 9.81
N ALA A 164 0.71 14.88 8.47
CA ALA A 164 1.94 15.09 7.72
C ALA A 164 2.55 16.48 7.98
N ARG A 165 1.74 17.53 8.06
CA ARG A 165 2.22 18.90 8.33
C ARG A 165 2.76 19.08 9.75
N GLU A 166 2.19 18.36 10.72
CA GLU A 166 2.64 18.40 12.12
C GLU A 166 3.99 17.69 12.30
N GLU A 167 4.24 16.64 11.53
CA GLU A 167 5.42 15.76 11.67
C GLU A 167 6.57 16.11 10.68
N GLY A 168 6.35 17.04 9.72
CA GLY A 168 7.39 17.65 8.85
C GLY A 168 7.52 17.04 7.46
#